data_AF-A0A3P8WPE0-F1
#
_entry.id   AF-A0A3P8WPE0-F1
#
_cell.length_a   1.000
_cell.length_b   1.000
_cell.length_c   1.000
_cell.angle_alpha   90.00
_cell.angle_beta   90.00
_cell.angle_gamma   90.00
#
_symmetry.space_group_name_H-M   'P 1'
#
loop_
_entity.id
_entity.type
_entity.pdbx_description
1 polymer ?
#
loop_
_entity_poly.entity_id
_entity_poly.type
_entity_poly.pdbx_seq_one_letter_code
_entity_poly.pdbx_strand_id
1 'polypeptide(L)'
;LATDSELDQDLSDRLGLDSSDTLTNGSHRADVAAARRLAKRLFNLDGFRKSDVARHLSKNNDFSRMVAEEYLSFFNFTGLTLDQALRTFLKQFALMGETQERERVLSHFSRRYLDCNPNLMPSEDAVHTLTCALMLLNTDLHGHVSNVIASYY
;
A
#
# COMPACT_ATOMS: atom_id res chain seq x y z
N LEU A 1 -16.93 25.26 52.78
CA LEU A 1 -15.64 24.55 52.99
C LEU A 1 -15.41 23.74 51.72
N ALA A 2 -14.29 24.02 51.06
CA ALA A 2 -14.03 23.79 49.64
C ALA A 2 -14.29 22.34 49.17
N THR A 3 -14.81 22.21 47.96
CA THR A 3 -14.91 20.94 47.24
C THR A 3 -13.55 20.60 46.64
N ASP A 4 -13.13 19.37 46.87
CA ASP A 4 -11.84 18.72 46.56
C ASP A 4 -11.49 18.62 45.06
N SER A 5 -12.08 19.47 44.23
CA SER A 5 -11.97 19.43 42.76
C SER A 5 -11.10 20.53 42.16
N GLU A 6 -10.53 21.41 43.00
CA GLU A 6 -9.69 22.55 42.57
C GLU A 6 -8.18 22.28 42.69
N LEU A 7 -7.75 21.10 43.15
CA LEU A 7 -6.33 20.78 43.35
C LEU A 7 -5.67 20.01 42.19
N ASP A 8 -6.44 19.42 41.28
CA ASP A 8 -5.89 18.64 40.15
C ASP A 8 -5.62 19.47 38.88
N GLN A 9 -6.19 20.67 38.77
CA GLN A 9 -5.93 21.54 37.62
C GLN A 9 -4.56 22.23 37.67
N ASP A 10 -4.02 22.51 38.87
CA ASP A 10 -2.73 23.20 39.04
C ASP A 10 -1.50 22.31 38.76
N LEU A 11 -1.64 20.98 38.89
CA LEU A 11 -0.51 20.06 38.67
C LEU A 11 -0.22 19.82 37.18
N SER A 12 -1.25 19.95 36.35
CA SER A 12 -1.16 19.72 34.90
C SER A 12 -0.38 20.82 34.19
N ASP A 13 -0.54 22.09 34.60
CA ASP A 13 0.17 23.24 34.03
C ASP A 13 1.65 23.31 34.44
N ARG A 14 2.04 22.66 35.54
CA ARG A 14 3.40 22.70 36.08
C ARG A 14 4.36 21.68 35.48
N LEU A 15 3.87 20.70 34.72
CA LEU A 15 4.71 19.64 34.16
C LEU A 15 5.16 19.85 32.72
N GLY A 16 4.72 20.90 32.01
CA GLY A 16 5.32 21.27 30.72
C GLY A 16 5.43 20.11 29.72
N LEU A 17 4.52 19.14 29.78
CA LEU A 17 4.42 18.02 28.85
C LEU A 17 3.54 18.42 27.65
N ASP A 18 3.80 19.60 27.11
CA ASP A 18 3.33 20.03 25.80
C ASP A 18 4.57 20.29 24.95
N SER A 19 5.14 19.24 24.35
CA SER A 19 6.15 19.31 23.28
C SER A 19 6.55 17.90 22.82
N SER A 20 5.69 17.21 22.07
CA SER A 20 6.16 16.09 21.23
C SER A 20 5.44 15.94 19.88
N ASP A 21 4.82 17.00 19.35
CA ASP A 21 4.21 16.94 18.01
C ASP A 21 4.98 17.72 16.91
N THR A 22 6.07 18.40 17.26
CA THR A 22 6.77 19.27 16.28
C THR A 22 7.98 18.62 15.60
N LEU A 23 8.49 17.47 16.09
CA LEU A 23 9.72 16.84 15.56
C LEU A 23 9.47 15.73 14.52
N THR A 24 8.29 15.10 14.51
CA THR A 24 7.96 13.95 13.65
C THR A 24 7.49 14.36 12.26
N ASN A 25 6.94 15.57 12.09
CA ASN A 25 6.40 16.02 10.81
C ASN A 25 7.50 16.31 9.77
N GLY A 26 8.67 16.78 10.21
CA GLY A 26 9.82 17.06 9.34
C GLY A 26 10.45 15.79 8.76
N SER A 27 10.65 14.76 9.59
CA SER A 27 11.19 13.46 9.16
C SER A 27 10.21 12.71 8.27
N HIS A 28 8.93 12.63 8.67
CA HIS A 28 7.89 11.96 7.88
C HIS A 28 7.74 12.57 6.48
N ARG A 29 7.77 13.91 6.35
CA ARG A 29 7.72 14.58 5.04
C ARG A 29 8.94 14.28 4.17
N ALA A 30 10.13 14.19 4.76
CA ALA A 30 11.34 13.81 4.04
C ALA A 30 11.26 12.35 3.55
N ASP A 31 10.70 11.46 4.37
CA ASP A 31 10.47 10.05 4.02
C ASP A 31 9.45 9.91 2.89
N VAL A 32 8.34 10.66 2.90
CA VAL A 32 7.38 10.71 1.79
C VAL A 32 8.05 11.16 0.49
N ALA A 33 8.88 12.22 0.55
CA ALA A 33 9.59 12.71 -0.63
C ALA A 33 10.63 11.70 -1.15
N ALA A 34 11.29 10.96 -0.26
CA ALA A 34 12.19 9.87 -0.64
C ALA A 34 11.43 8.68 -1.25
N ALA A 35 10.31 8.29 -0.64
CA ALA A 35 9.45 7.22 -1.12
C ALA A 35 8.92 7.52 -2.53
N ARG A 36 8.40 8.73 -2.78
CA ARG A 36 7.95 9.18 -4.10
C ARG A 36 9.04 9.12 -5.16
N ARG A 37 10.26 9.55 -4.81
CA ARG A 37 11.42 9.49 -5.74
C ARG A 37 11.78 8.05 -6.09
N LEU A 38 11.83 7.16 -5.10
CA LEU A 38 12.11 5.75 -5.33
C LEU A 38 11.00 5.09 -6.15
N ALA A 39 9.73 5.31 -5.78
CA ALA A 39 8.57 4.79 -6.51
C ALA A 39 8.60 5.19 -8.00
N LYS A 40 8.91 6.45 -8.31
CA LYS A 40 9.04 6.91 -9.70
C LYS A 40 10.15 6.16 -10.45
N ARG A 41 11.30 5.94 -9.83
CA ARG A 41 12.41 5.19 -10.44
C ARG A 41 12.07 3.71 -10.64
N LEU A 42 11.39 3.10 -9.68
CA LEU A 42 10.90 1.72 -9.78
C LEU A 42 9.87 1.58 -10.92
N PHE A 43 8.94 2.52 -11.04
CA PHE A 43 7.90 2.50 -12.09
C PHE A 43 8.49 2.64 -13.49
N ASN A 44 9.49 3.51 -13.65
CA ASN A 44 10.19 3.71 -14.91
C ASN A 44 11.32 2.71 -15.18
N LEU A 45 11.56 1.76 -14.27
CA LEU A 45 12.69 0.83 -14.30
C LEU A 45 14.06 1.53 -14.48
N ASP A 46 14.22 2.71 -13.89
CA ASP A 46 15.45 3.53 -13.96
C ASP A 46 16.58 2.93 -13.09
N GLY A 47 17.34 2.01 -13.69
CA GLY A 47 18.39 1.24 -13.03
C GLY A 47 17.86 0.05 -12.21
N PHE A 48 16.62 -0.38 -12.45
CA PHE A 48 15.98 -1.48 -11.73
C PHE A 48 15.41 -2.52 -12.69
N ARG A 49 15.38 -3.79 -12.26
CA ARG A 49 14.65 -4.86 -12.95
C ARG A 49 13.27 -5.05 -12.30
N LYS A 50 12.34 -5.68 -13.01
CA LYS A 50 11.01 -6.02 -12.46
C LYS A 50 11.07 -6.79 -11.14
N SER A 51 12.07 -7.68 -10.98
CA SER A 51 12.29 -8.42 -9.72
C SER A 51 12.67 -7.52 -8.54
N ASP A 52 13.34 -6.40 -8.82
CA ASP A 52 13.77 -5.46 -7.79
C ASP A 52 12.57 -4.65 -7.30
N VAL A 53 11.63 -4.29 -8.20
CA VAL A 53 10.35 -3.66 -7.84
C VAL A 53 9.60 -4.54 -6.84
N ALA A 54 9.44 -5.83 -7.14
CA ALA A 54 8.74 -6.74 -6.23
C ALA A 54 9.35 -6.78 -4.83
N ARG A 55 10.68 -6.87 -4.75
CA ARG A 55 11.42 -6.87 -3.49
C ARG A 55 11.27 -5.58 -2.68
N HIS A 56 11.07 -4.44 -3.32
CA HIS A 56 10.86 -3.18 -2.61
C HIS A 56 9.44 -3.07 -2.05
N LEU A 57 8.45 -3.53 -2.81
CA LEU A 57 7.03 -3.39 -2.46
C LEU A 57 6.53 -4.48 -1.50
N SER A 58 7.20 -5.63 -1.41
CA SER A 58 6.77 -6.76 -0.56
C SER A 58 7.20 -6.65 0.92
N LYS A 59 8.10 -5.72 1.25
CA LYS A 59 8.69 -5.63 2.60
C LYS A 59 7.69 -5.10 3.63
N ASN A 60 7.74 -5.67 4.83
CA ASN A 60 6.91 -5.24 5.96
C ASN A 60 7.60 -4.14 6.79
N ASN A 61 7.77 -2.95 6.23
CA ASN A 61 8.20 -1.76 6.98
C ASN A 61 7.55 -0.50 6.44
N ASP A 62 7.52 0.55 7.24
CA ASP A 62 6.78 1.79 6.96
C ASP A 62 7.24 2.45 5.65
N PHE A 63 8.54 2.58 5.43
CA PHE A 63 9.09 3.17 4.21
C PHE A 63 8.70 2.36 2.96
N SER A 64 8.71 1.03 3.04
CA SER A 64 8.32 0.17 1.91
C SER A 64 6.83 0.26 1.61
N ARG A 65 5.98 0.41 2.65
CA ARG A 65 4.55 0.72 2.46
C ARG A 65 4.35 2.06 1.75
N MET A 66 5.05 3.11 2.18
CA MET A 66 4.99 4.43 1.54
C MET A 66 5.44 4.36 0.07
N VAL A 67 6.51 3.61 -0.23
CA VAL A 67 6.98 3.40 -1.60
C VAL A 67 5.93 2.64 -2.42
N ALA A 68 5.27 1.63 -1.85
CA ALA A 68 4.23 0.87 -2.53
C ALA A 68 2.99 1.73 -2.83
N GLU A 69 2.53 2.55 -1.87
CA GLU A 69 1.44 3.51 -2.06
C GLU A 69 1.76 4.52 -3.16
N GLU A 70 2.94 5.13 -3.12
CA GLU A 70 3.39 6.07 -4.16
C GLU A 70 3.56 5.38 -5.52
N TYR A 71 4.04 4.14 -5.56
CA TYR A 71 4.19 3.37 -6.80
C TYR A 71 2.83 3.03 -7.41
N LEU A 72 1.86 2.60 -6.59
CA LEU A 72 0.50 2.30 -7.04
C LEU A 72 -0.25 3.57 -7.47
N SER A 73 0.12 4.75 -6.97
CA SER A 73 -0.47 6.03 -7.38
C SER A 73 -0.30 6.33 -8.88
N PHE A 74 0.74 5.77 -9.53
CA PHE A 74 0.95 5.91 -10.97
C PHE A 74 -0.03 5.11 -11.82
N PHE A 75 -0.77 4.17 -11.22
CA PHE A 75 -1.84 3.45 -11.90
C PHE A 75 -3.15 4.22 -11.76
N ASN A 76 -3.82 4.47 -12.89
CA ASN A 76 -5.17 4.98 -12.92
C ASN A 76 -6.15 3.82 -13.18
N PHE A 77 -6.92 3.44 -12.17
CA PHE A 77 -7.93 2.38 -12.26
C PHE A 77 -9.36 2.90 -12.34
N THR A 78 -9.56 4.22 -12.43
CA THR A 78 -10.90 4.80 -12.43
C THR A 78 -11.70 4.31 -13.63
N GLY A 79 -12.89 3.77 -13.35
CA GLY A 79 -13.81 3.26 -14.37
C GLY A 79 -13.44 1.89 -14.95
N LEU A 80 -12.33 1.27 -14.50
CA LEU A 80 -11.99 -0.10 -14.82
C LEU A 80 -12.72 -1.05 -13.88
N THR A 81 -13.09 -2.23 -14.38
CA THR A 81 -13.49 -3.35 -13.52
C THR A 81 -12.29 -3.90 -12.75
N LEU A 82 -12.54 -4.63 -11.66
CA LEU A 82 -11.49 -5.15 -10.80
C LEU A 82 -10.50 -6.06 -11.57
N ASP A 83 -11.02 -6.92 -12.45
CA ASP A 83 -10.19 -7.80 -13.27
C ASP A 83 -9.33 -7.02 -14.30
N GLN A 84 -9.88 -5.96 -14.91
CA GLN A 84 -9.14 -5.10 -15.84
C GLN A 84 -8.01 -4.33 -15.14
N ALA A 85 -8.30 -3.78 -13.95
CA ALA A 85 -7.30 -3.12 -13.12
C ALA A 85 -6.19 -4.09 -12.68
N LEU A 86 -6.57 -5.30 -12.24
CA LEU A 86 -5.63 -6.33 -11.81
C LEU A 86 -4.72 -6.79 -12.98
N ARG A 87 -5.28 -6.99 -14.17
CA ARG A 87 -4.50 -7.30 -15.38
C ARG A 87 -3.52 -6.18 -15.73
N THR A 88 -3.98 -4.93 -15.67
CA THR A 88 -3.13 -3.75 -15.91
C THR A 88 -1.95 -3.71 -14.94
N PHE A 89 -2.21 -3.97 -13.66
CA PHE A 89 -1.19 -4.02 -12.62
C PHE A 89 -0.17 -5.15 -12.87
N LEU A 90 -0.64 -6.38 -13.07
CA LEU A 90 0.21 -7.57 -13.22
C LEU A 90 1.00 -7.61 -14.53
N LYS A 91 0.63 -6.84 -15.56
CA LYS A 91 1.47 -6.64 -16.76
C LYS A 91 2.78 -5.91 -16.44
N GLN A 92 2.71 -4.93 -15.54
CA GLN A 92 3.86 -4.12 -15.15
C GLN A 92 4.63 -4.75 -13.98
N PHE A 93 3.92 -5.42 -13.07
CA PHE A 93 4.48 -5.98 -11.85
C PHE A 93 4.51 -7.50 -11.86
N ALA A 94 5.69 -8.08 -11.65
CA ALA A 94 5.81 -9.53 -11.47
C ALA A 94 5.51 -9.90 -10.01
N LEU A 95 4.42 -10.63 -9.79
CA LEU A 95 4.01 -11.10 -8.46
C LEU A 95 4.84 -12.33 -8.05
N MET A 96 6.07 -12.07 -7.64
CA MET A 96 7.06 -13.06 -7.18
C MET A 96 7.35 -12.89 -5.69
N GLY A 97 7.81 -13.96 -5.04
CA GLY A 97 8.03 -14.01 -3.59
C GLY A 97 7.21 -15.10 -2.89
N GLU A 98 7.25 -15.08 -1.55
CA GLU A 98 6.45 -15.96 -0.69
C GLU A 98 4.97 -15.54 -0.65
N THR A 99 4.08 -16.40 -0.17
CA THR A 99 2.64 -16.11 -0.09
C THR A 99 2.35 -14.79 0.61
N GLN A 100 2.99 -14.55 1.77
CA GLN A 100 2.79 -13.33 2.56
C GLN A 100 3.30 -12.06 1.86
N GLU A 101 4.35 -12.18 1.05
CA GLU A 101 4.90 -11.09 0.26
C GLU A 101 3.95 -10.68 -0.86
N ARG A 102 3.39 -11.68 -1.55
CA ARG A 102 2.40 -11.46 -2.63
C ARG A 102 1.13 -10.84 -2.09
N GLU A 103 0.65 -11.35 -0.96
CA GLU A 103 -0.55 -10.85 -0.28
C GLU A 103 -0.41 -9.36 0.06
N ARG A 104 0.74 -8.94 0.62
CA ARG A 104 1.00 -7.53 0.93
C ARG A 104 0.93 -6.62 -0.29
N VAL A 105 1.48 -7.06 -1.41
CA VAL A 105 1.39 -6.30 -2.67
C VAL A 105 -0.05 -6.21 -3.15
N LEU A 106 -0.82 -7.30 -3.04
CA LEU A 106 -2.24 -7.30 -3.41
C LEU A 106 -3.09 -6.42 -2.49
N SER A 107 -2.74 -6.26 -1.21
CA SER A 107 -3.39 -5.29 -0.31
C SER A 107 -3.19 -3.85 -0.82
N HIS A 108 -1.95 -3.47 -1.18
CA HIS A 108 -1.68 -2.16 -1.77
C HIS A 108 -2.45 -1.91 -3.08
N PHE A 109 -2.56 -2.94 -3.93
CA PHE A 109 -3.40 -2.88 -5.12
C PHE A 109 -4.89 -2.65 -4.78
N SER A 110 -5.40 -3.40 -3.79
CA SER A 110 -6.82 -3.36 -3.40
C SER A 110 -7.21 -1.97 -2.88
N ARG A 111 -6.35 -1.39 -2.03
CA ARG A 111 -6.52 -0.01 -1.55
C ARG A 111 -6.56 0.99 -2.70
N ARG A 112 -5.59 0.92 -3.62
CA ARG A 112 -5.55 1.81 -4.78
C ARG A 112 -6.77 1.68 -5.68
N TYR A 113 -7.26 0.45 -5.88
CA TYR A 113 -8.47 0.23 -6.69
C TYR A 113 -9.70 0.88 -6.04
N LEU A 114 -9.85 0.77 -4.71
CA LEU A 114 -10.92 1.42 -3.97
C LEU A 114 -10.82 2.95 -4.04
N ASP A 115 -9.61 3.52 -3.87
CA ASP A 115 -9.38 4.96 -3.99
C ASP A 115 -9.80 5.50 -5.36
N CYS A 116 -9.56 4.74 -6.43
CA CYS A 116 -9.97 5.08 -7.78
C CYS A 116 -11.47 4.87 -8.06
N ASN A 117 -12.15 4.03 -7.26
CA ASN A 117 -13.52 3.58 -7.48
C ASN A 117 -14.32 3.48 -6.16
N PRO A 118 -14.46 4.58 -5.39
CA PRO A 118 -14.95 4.55 -4.01
C PRO A 118 -16.41 4.09 -3.87
N ASN A 119 -17.20 4.16 -4.95
CA ASN A 119 -18.62 3.80 -4.94
C ASN A 119 -18.89 2.36 -5.42
N LEU A 120 -17.88 1.63 -5.91
CA LEU A 120 -18.08 0.28 -6.45
C LEU A 120 -18.09 -0.80 -5.36
N MET A 121 -17.38 -0.60 -4.26
CA MET A 121 -17.14 -1.60 -3.23
C MET A 121 -17.19 -0.96 -1.83
N PRO A 122 -17.69 -1.69 -0.82
CA PRO A 122 -17.93 -1.12 0.52
C PRO A 122 -16.67 -0.93 1.36
N SER A 123 -15.60 -1.70 1.09
CA SER A 123 -14.36 -1.67 1.88
C SER A 123 -13.16 -2.21 1.10
N GLU A 124 -11.95 -1.92 1.59
CA GLU A 124 -10.70 -2.49 1.07
C GLU A 124 -10.69 -4.01 1.19
N ASP A 125 -11.16 -4.56 2.32
CA ASP A 125 -11.26 -6.00 2.56
C ASP A 125 -12.13 -6.72 1.53
N ALA A 126 -13.23 -6.08 1.09
CA ALA A 126 -14.09 -6.64 0.05
C ALA A 126 -13.33 -6.72 -1.29
N VAL A 127 -12.63 -5.65 -1.67
CA VAL A 127 -11.79 -5.61 -2.88
C VAL A 127 -10.68 -6.65 -2.80
N HIS A 128 -10.02 -6.77 -1.64
CA HIS A 128 -8.94 -7.72 -1.43
C HIS A 128 -9.42 -9.16 -1.53
N THR A 129 -10.55 -9.48 -0.87
CA THR A 129 -11.17 -10.81 -0.93
C THR A 129 -11.49 -11.20 -2.37
N LEU A 130 -12.09 -10.29 -3.14
CA LEU A 130 -12.39 -10.55 -4.55
C LEU A 130 -11.13 -10.66 -5.41
N THR A 131 -10.10 -9.87 -5.13
CA THR A 131 -8.80 -9.96 -5.82
C THR A 131 -8.16 -11.32 -5.57
N CYS A 132 -8.15 -11.81 -4.34
CA CYS A 132 -7.66 -13.14 -3.99
C CYS A 132 -8.48 -14.23 -4.67
N ALA A 133 -9.82 -14.11 -4.71
CA ALA A 133 -10.68 -15.05 -5.44
C ALA A 133 -10.37 -15.06 -6.95
N LEU A 134 -10.13 -13.91 -7.58
CA LEU A 134 -9.70 -13.82 -8.98
C LEU A 134 -8.33 -14.48 -9.22
N MET A 135 -7.39 -14.30 -8.29
CA MET A 135 -6.07 -14.94 -8.37
C MET A 135 -6.16 -16.48 -8.21
N LEU A 136 -7.02 -16.95 -7.31
CA LEU A 136 -7.29 -18.38 -7.11
C LEU A 136 -8.01 -19.00 -8.31
N LEU A 137 -9.04 -18.33 -8.84
CA LEU A 137 -9.79 -18.80 -10.01
C LEU A 137 -8.89 -18.92 -11.25
N ASN A 138 -8.01 -17.93 -11.47
CA ASN A 138 -7.02 -18.00 -12.55
C ASN A 138 -6.00 -19.13 -12.32
N THR A 139 -5.70 -19.47 -11.07
CA THR A 139 -4.80 -20.59 -10.73
C THR A 139 -5.47 -21.94 -10.94
N ASP A 140 -6.76 -22.07 -10.60
CA ASP A 140 -7.55 -23.30 -10.74
C ASP A 140 -7.81 -23.64 -12.22
N LEU A 141 -8.13 -22.63 -13.04
CA LEU A 141 -8.36 -22.81 -14.48
C LEU A 141 -7.06 -23.12 -15.27
N HIS A 142 -5.89 -22.66 -14.78
CA HIS A 142 -4.60 -22.82 -15.48
C HIS A 142 -3.58 -23.71 -14.75
N GLY A 143 -3.98 -24.36 -13.66
CA GLY A 143 -3.34 -25.49 -12.97
C GLY A 143 -1.92 -25.31 -12.40
N HIS A 144 -1.12 -24.36 -12.87
CA HIS A 144 0.32 -24.41 -12.55
C HIS A 144 1.10 -23.13 -12.76
N VAL A 145 0.61 -21.94 -12.35
CA VAL A 145 1.38 -20.75 -12.75
C VAL A 145 1.27 -19.50 -11.89
N SER A 146 2.21 -19.44 -10.95
CA SER A 146 2.82 -18.17 -10.53
C SER A 146 3.65 -17.48 -11.64
N ASN A 147 3.74 -18.04 -12.87
CA ASN A 147 4.61 -17.55 -13.96
C ASN A 147 3.93 -17.32 -15.36
N VAL A 148 2.65 -17.65 -15.59
CA VAL A 148 2.04 -17.66 -16.95
C VAL A 148 1.02 -16.56 -17.15
N ILE A 149 0.49 -15.95 -16.10
CA ILE A 149 -0.24 -14.68 -16.28
C ILE A 149 0.72 -13.58 -16.78
N ALA A 150 2.04 -13.74 -16.58
CA ALA A 150 3.07 -12.91 -17.19
C ALA A 150 3.49 -13.36 -18.63
N SER A 151 3.06 -14.53 -19.11
CA SER A 151 3.47 -15.06 -20.43
C SER A 151 2.33 -15.17 -21.46
N TYR A 152 1.06 -15.00 -21.06
CA TYR A 152 -0.09 -14.99 -21.97
C TYR A 152 -0.83 -13.65 -21.98
N TYR A 153 -0.07 -12.56 -21.77
CA TYR A 153 -0.45 -11.18 -22.02
C TYR A 153 0.75 -10.35 -22.46
#